data_AF-A0AAD8M4Q4-F1
#
_entry.id   AF-A0AAD8M4Q4-F1
#
_cell.length_a   1.000
_cell.length_b   1.000
_cell.length_c   1.000
_cell.angle_alpha   90.00
_cell.angle_beta   90.00
_cell.angle_gamma   90.00
#
_symmetry.space_group_name_H-M   'P 1'
#
loop_
_entity.id
_entity.type
_entity.pdbx_description
1 polymer ?
#
loop_
_entity_poly.entity_id
_entity_poly.type
_entity_poly.pdbx_seq_one_letter_code
_entity_poly.pdbx_strand_id
1 'polypeptide(L)'
;MRKEDELEETEVKGFLSEVQTLFCHEAQYNQLIQVTSTSVRLVSFTSRELVDEWKASDKPIIVATANRKQVHTSFFLLGFIFVIIITSRWLWTLTASTANMSFRLSAESQQ
;
A
#
# COMPACT_ATOMS: atom_id res chain seq x y z
N MET A 1 -13.88 4.63 -39.15
CA MET A 1 -13.09 4.38 -37.91
C MET A 1 -13.98 4.77 -36.75
N ARG A 2 -14.44 3.81 -35.93
CA ARG A 2 -15.25 4.14 -34.74
C ARG A 2 -14.30 4.80 -33.73
N LYS A 3 -14.62 6.03 -33.32
CA LYS A 3 -13.86 6.83 -32.34
C LYS A 3 -14.00 6.30 -30.90
N GLU A 4 -14.73 5.22 -30.70
CA GLU A 4 -15.11 4.71 -29.36
C GLU A 4 -14.04 3.83 -28.71
N ASP A 5 -12.93 3.54 -29.41
CA ASP A 5 -11.82 2.73 -28.90
C ASP A 5 -10.54 3.55 -28.62
N GLU A 6 -10.62 4.88 -28.62
CA GLU A 6 -9.49 5.74 -28.24
C GLU A 6 -9.40 5.82 -26.71
N LEU A 7 -8.44 5.08 -26.14
CA LEU A 7 -8.11 5.18 -24.71
C LEU A 7 -7.26 6.43 -24.48
N GLU A 8 -7.81 7.40 -23.76
CA GLU A 8 -7.05 8.56 -23.29
C GLU A 8 -6.35 8.23 -21.96
N GLU A 9 -5.10 8.67 -21.84
CA GLU A 9 -4.37 8.61 -20.57
C GLU A 9 -5.02 9.56 -19.57
N THR A 10 -5.29 9.08 -18.36
CA THR A 10 -5.86 9.89 -17.30
C THR A 10 -5.03 9.75 -16.03
N GLU A 11 -4.65 10.88 -15.45
CA GLU A 11 -3.93 10.88 -14.18
C GLU A 11 -4.91 10.71 -13.00
N VAL A 12 -4.49 9.93 -12.03
CA VAL A 12 -5.17 9.77 -10.74
C VAL A 12 -4.38 10.59 -9.72
N LYS A 13 -4.93 11.72 -9.28
CA LYS A 13 -4.21 12.69 -8.42
C LYS A 13 -3.65 12.08 -7.13
N GLY A 14 -4.32 11.09 -6.55
CA GLY A 14 -3.85 10.39 -5.35
C GLY A 14 -2.70 9.41 -5.60
N PHE A 15 -2.44 9.03 -6.85
CA PHE A 15 -1.37 8.10 -7.19
C PHE A 15 -0.02 8.81 -7.23
N LEU A 16 1.03 8.09 -6.89
CA LEU A 16 2.40 8.53 -7.07
C LEU A 16 2.90 8.09 -8.44
N SER A 17 2.81 8.98 -9.43
CA SER A 17 3.20 8.70 -10.82
C SER A 17 4.72 8.65 -11.03
N GLU A 18 5.50 9.28 -10.15
CA GLU A 18 6.96 9.37 -10.27
C GLU A 18 7.69 8.07 -9.87
N VAL A 19 6.99 7.13 -9.23
CA VAL A 19 7.56 5.89 -8.70
C VAL A 19 6.88 4.68 -9.34
N GLN A 20 7.66 3.64 -9.62
CA GLN A 20 7.13 2.39 -10.14
C GLN A 20 6.07 1.79 -9.21
N THR A 21 4.89 1.53 -9.78
CA THR A 21 3.82 0.82 -9.07
C THR A 21 4.11 -0.68 -9.09
N LEU A 22 4.28 -1.27 -7.92
CA LEU A 22 4.48 -2.70 -7.72
C LEU A 22 3.16 -3.48 -7.79
N PHE A 23 2.08 -2.87 -7.30
CA PHE A 23 0.77 -3.50 -7.24
C PHE A 23 -0.32 -2.43 -7.28
N CYS A 24 -1.39 -2.69 -8.05
CA CYS A 24 -2.55 -1.81 -8.12
C CYS A 24 -3.83 -2.66 -8.13
N HIS A 25 -4.80 -2.34 -7.28
CA HIS A 25 -6.04 -3.11 -7.19
C HIS A 25 -7.21 -2.29 -6.64
N GLU A 26 -8.43 -2.70 -7.01
CA GLU A 26 -9.65 -2.13 -6.42
C GLU A 26 -9.87 -2.71 -5.01
N ALA A 27 -10.04 -1.82 -4.05
CA ALA A 27 -10.37 -2.13 -2.67
C ALA A 27 -11.86 -1.94 -2.39
N GLN A 28 -12.30 -2.37 -1.22
CA GLN A 28 -13.67 -2.15 -0.79
C GLN A 28 -14.01 -0.65 -0.72
N TYR A 29 -15.30 -0.32 -0.85
CA TYR A 29 -15.83 1.04 -0.74
C TYR A 29 -15.42 2.01 -1.86
N ASN A 30 -15.27 1.49 -3.10
CA ASN A 30 -14.93 2.31 -4.27
C ASN A 30 -13.59 3.03 -4.07
N GLN A 31 -12.61 2.28 -3.59
CA GLN A 31 -11.25 2.76 -3.33
C GLN A 31 -10.27 2.01 -4.22
N LEU A 32 -9.18 2.67 -4.55
CA LEU A 32 -8.06 2.11 -5.28
C LEU A 32 -6.86 2.02 -4.35
N ILE A 33 -6.14 0.92 -4.41
CA ILE A 33 -4.87 0.74 -3.71
C ILE A 33 -3.76 0.80 -4.74
N GLN A 34 -2.76 1.63 -4.45
CA GLN A 34 -1.48 1.65 -5.14
C GLN A 34 -0.39 1.27 -4.15
N VAL A 35 0.44 0.29 -4.50
CA VAL A 35 1.64 -0.05 -3.74
C VAL A 35 2.86 0.29 -4.59
N THR A 36 3.76 1.10 -4.04
CA THR A 36 5.06 1.43 -4.60
C THR A 36 6.17 0.81 -3.76
N SER A 37 7.42 0.97 -4.15
CA SER A 37 8.56 0.57 -3.30
C SER A 37 8.64 1.35 -1.98
N THR A 38 8.01 2.52 -1.90
CA THR A 38 8.13 3.44 -0.75
C THR A 38 6.87 3.56 0.08
N SER A 39 5.70 3.21 -0.46
CA SER A 39 4.41 3.47 0.21
C SER A 39 3.28 2.59 -0.29
N VAL A 40 2.24 2.47 0.53
CA VAL A 40 0.92 1.95 0.17
C VAL A 40 -0.08 3.09 0.29
N ARG A 41 -0.76 3.41 -0.81
CA ARG A 41 -1.71 4.52 -0.91
C ARG A 41 -3.10 3.99 -1.16
N LEU A 42 -4.06 4.52 -0.42
CA LEU A 42 -5.48 4.31 -0.61
C LEU A 42 -6.09 5.57 -1.21
N VAL A 43 -6.77 5.43 -2.33
CA VAL A 43 -7.28 6.56 -3.12
C VAL A 43 -8.77 6.34 -3.37
N SER A 44 -9.58 7.39 -3.31
CA SER A 44 -10.99 7.27 -3.66
C SER A 44 -11.12 7.12 -5.16
N PHE A 45 -11.86 6.11 -5.64
CA PHE A 45 -12.15 5.97 -7.07
C PHE A 45 -13.00 7.14 -7.58
N THR A 46 -13.89 7.69 -6.75
CA THR A 46 -14.80 8.78 -7.14
C THR A 46 -14.09 10.13 -7.18
N SER A 47 -13.40 10.55 -6.12
CA SER A 47 -12.73 11.86 -6.09
C SER A 47 -11.34 11.83 -6.72
N ARG A 48 -10.74 10.64 -6.88
CA ARG A 48 -9.33 10.43 -7.28
C ARG A 48 -8.32 11.04 -6.32
N GLU A 49 -8.76 11.40 -5.11
CA GLU A 49 -7.92 11.97 -4.07
C GLU A 49 -7.38 10.89 -3.13
N LEU A 50 -6.21 11.18 -2.55
CA LEU A 50 -5.60 10.34 -1.52
C LEU A 50 -6.49 10.33 -0.28
N VAL A 51 -6.91 9.13 0.14
CA VAL A 51 -7.67 8.90 1.36
C VAL A 51 -6.71 8.64 2.51
N ASP A 52 -5.72 7.80 2.28
CA ASP A 52 -4.74 7.42 3.30
C ASP A 52 -3.43 6.95 2.66
N GLU A 53 -2.33 7.05 3.41
CA GLU A 53 -1.00 6.63 2.99
C GLU A 53 -0.24 5.98 4.15
N TRP A 54 0.22 4.76 3.91
CA TRP A 54 1.23 4.12 4.73
C TRP A 54 2.59 4.24 4.05
N LYS A 55 3.57 4.87 4.71
CA LYS A 55 4.94 4.96 4.20
C LYS A 55 5.78 3.83 4.78
N ALA A 56 6.48 3.12 3.89
CA ALA A 56 7.56 2.27 4.33
C ALA A 56 8.67 3.16 4.90
N SER A 57 9.27 2.74 6.01
CA SER A 57 10.40 3.44 6.63
C SER A 57 11.67 3.21 5.79
N ASP A 58 12.80 2.92 6.42
CA ASP A 58 14.10 2.81 5.73
C ASP A 58 14.24 1.64 4.75
N LYS A 59 13.20 0.81 4.56
CA LYS A 59 13.27 -0.36 3.70
C LYS A 59 12.22 -0.35 2.61
N PRO A 60 12.62 -0.61 1.36
CA PRO A 60 11.67 -0.67 0.26
C PRO A 60 10.80 -1.92 0.35
N ILE A 61 9.55 -1.79 -0.08
CA ILE A 61 8.66 -2.90 -0.36
C ILE A 61 9.20 -3.64 -1.59
N ILE A 62 9.37 -4.95 -1.48
CA ILE A 62 9.89 -5.78 -2.57
C ILE A 62 8.79 -6.51 -3.33
N VAL A 63 7.73 -6.90 -2.63
CA VAL A 63 6.59 -7.64 -3.15
C VAL A 63 5.35 -7.16 -2.43
N ALA A 64 4.27 -6.99 -3.18
CA ALA A 64 2.98 -6.65 -2.62
C ALA A 64 1.87 -7.44 -3.30
N THR A 65 0.88 -7.85 -2.52
CA THR A 65 -0.37 -8.41 -3.00
C THR A 65 -1.50 -7.90 -2.12
N ALA A 66 -2.69 -7.72 -2.67
CA ALA A 66 -3.84 -7.32 -1.88
C ALA A 66 -5.07 -8.16 -2.21
N ASN A 67 -5.95 -8.22 -1.21
CA ASN A 67 -7.34 -8.58 -1.33
C ASN A 67 -8.18 -7.31 -1.05
N ARG A 68 -9.47 -7.31 -1.37
CA ARG A 68 -10.42 -6.19 -1.18
C ARG A 68 -10.38 -5.56 0.21
N LYS A 69 -9.89 -6.26 1.24
CA LYS A 69 -9.83 -5.80 2.64
C LYS A 69 -8.43 -5.70 3.24
N GLN A 70 -7.43 -6.33 2.63
CA GLN A 70 -6.11 -6.52 3.25
C GLN A 70 -5.02 -6.37 2.21
N VAL A 71 -3.95 -5.66 2.55
CA VAL A 71 -2.73 -5.56 1.74
C VAL A 71 -1.62 -6.30 2.45
N HIS A 72 -0.96 -7.21 1.75
CA HIS A 72 0.23 -7.91 2.21
C HIS A 72 1.42 -7.28 1.50
N THR A 73 2.34 -6.69 2.27
CA THR A 73 3.59 -6.14 1.76
C THR A 73 4.75 -6.90 2.37
N SER A 74 5.80 -7.11 1.59
CA SER A 74 7.01 -7.78 2.05
C SER A 74 8.21 -6.86 1.93
N PHE A 75 9.14 -6.98 2.87
CA PHE A 75 10.45 -6.33 2.79
C PHE A 75 11.54 -7.30 3.29
N PHE A 76 12.75 -7.08 2.84
CA PHE A 76 13.91 -7.86 3.25
C PHE A 76 14.66 -7.16 4.40
N LEU A 77 14.99 -7.89 5.46
CA LEU A 77 15.82 -7.40 6.55
C LEU A 77 16.69 -8.54 7.09
N LEU A 78 18.01 -8.34 7.11
CA LEU A 78 18.99 -9.24 7.75
C LEU A 78 18.90 -10.71 7.29
N GLY A 79 18.65 -10.97 6.00
CA GLY A 79 18.54 -12.35 5.51
C GLY A 79 17.14 -12.94 5.56
N PHE A 80 16.17 -12.23 6.16
CA PHE A 80 14.81 -12.69 6.33
C PHE A 80 13.81 -11.84 5.52
N ILE A 81 12.74 -12.50 5.08
CA ILE A 81 11.58 -11.83 4.47
C ILE A 81 10.56 -11.58 5.58
N PHE A 82 10.22 -10.33 5.78
CA PHE A 82 9.15 -9.91 6.68
C PHE A 82 7.92 -9.56 5.87
N VAL A 83 6.75 -9.99 6.35
CA VAL A 83 5.45 -9.67 5.75
C VAL A 83 4.65 -8.81 6.71
N ILE A 84 4.16 -7.66 6.23
CA ILE A 84 3.23 -6.78 6.92
C ILE A 84 1.85 -6.94 6.29
N ILE A 85 0.83 -7.05 7.14
CA ILE A 85 -0.57 -7.07 6.72
C ILE A 85 -1.22 -5.76 7.15
N ILE A 86 -1.67 -4.96 6.19
CA ILE A 86 -2.39 -3.70 6.41
C ILE A 86 -3.88 -3.97 6.19
N THR A 87 -4.72 -3.63 7.16
CA THR A 87 -6.19 -3.81 7.05
C THR A 87 -6.90 -2.49 7.27
N SER A 88 -8.06 -2.31 6.62
CA SER A 88 -8.87 -1.09 6.69
C SER A 88 -9.54 -0.83 8.05
N ARG A 89 -9.34 -1.69 9.05
CA ARG A 89 -9.81 -1.47 10.41
C ARG A 89 -8.67 -0.92 11.26
N TRP A 90 -8.79 0.37 11.58
CA TRP A 90 -8.08 1.11 12.62
C TRP A 90 -8.15 0.40 13.99
N LEU A 91 -7.36 -0.64 14.16
CA LEU A 91 -6.83 -1.08 15.45
C LEU A 91 -5.38 -1.42 15.16
N TRP A 92 -4.48 -0.79 15.92
CA TRP A 92 -3.03 -0.97 15.91
C TRP A 92 -2.60 -2.38 16.34
N THR A 93 -3.23 -3.44 15.82
CA THR A 93 -2.82 -4.81 16.05
C THR A 93 -1.86 -5.19 14.93
N LEU A 94 -0.59 -4.82 15.12
CA LEU A 94 0.54 -5.49 14.47
C LEU A 94 0.50 -6.97 14.87
N THR A 95 -0.29 -7.80 14.17
CA THR A 95 -0.03 -9.24 14.17
C THR A 95 1.19 -9.47 13.30
N ALA A 96 2.37 -9.22 13.86
CA ALA A 96 3.56 -9.92 13.44
C ALA A 96 3.27 -11.40 13.69
N SER A 97 2.88 -12.14 12.66
CA SER A 97 2.91 -13.60 12.73
C SER A 97 4.38 -13.97 12.78
N THR A 98 4.90 -14.02 13.99
CA THR A 98 6.26 -14.47 14.26
C THR A 98 6.25 -15.99 14.23
N ALA A 99 6.97 -16.58 13.28
CA ALA A 99 7.89 -17.60 13.71
C ALA A 99 8.99 -16.86 14.50
N ASN A 100 8.75 -16.66 15.81
CA ASN A 100 9.64 -16.09 16.83
C ASN A 100 10.45 -14.82 16.48
N MET A 101 9.88 -13.61 16.64
CA MET A 101 10.54 -12.44 17.26
C MET A 101 9.58 -11.24 17.27
N SER A 102 8.95 -10.94 18.40
CA SER A 102 8.07 -9.79 18.58
C SER A 102 8.89 -8.53 18.85
N PHE A 103 9.27 -7.81 17.78
CA PHE A 103 9.81 -6.45 17.92
C PHE A 103 8.68 -5.45 18.13
N ARG A 104 8.57 -4.91 19.36
CA ARG A 104 7.83 -3.68 19.63
C ARG A 104 8.64 -2.51 19.08
N LEU A 105 8.23 -1.95 17.94
CA LEU A 105 8.65 -0.60 17.58
C LEU A 105 7.77 0.38 18.38
N SER A 106 8.35 0.91 19.46
CA SER A 106 7.84 2.09 20.15
C SER A 106 8.04 3.27 19.21
N ALA A 107 6.98 3.73 18.56
CA ALA A 107 6.97 5.06 17.97
C ALA A 107 6.95 6.06 19.13
N GLU A 108 8.13 6.41 19.63
CA GLU A 108 8.27 7.61 20.44
C GLU A 108 7.91 8.80 19.56
N SER A 109 6.84 9.48 19.96
CA SER A 109 6.60 10.88 19.68
C SER A 109 7.87 11.67 19.96
N GLN A 110 8.49 12.23 18.92
CA GLN A 110 9.43 13.34 19.08
C GLN A 110 8.74 14.58 18.52
N GLN A 111 8.49 15.46 19.48
CA GLN A 111 8.03 16.84 19.40
C GLN A 111 9.12 17.74 18.81
#